data_AF-A0A0H1BDW7-F1
#
_entry.id   AF-A0A0H1BDW7-F1
#
_cell.length_a   1.000
_cell.length_b   1.000
_cell.length_c   1.000
_cell.angle_alpha   90.00
_cell.angle_beta   90.00
_cell.angle_gamma   90.00
#
_symmetry.space_group_name_H-M   'P 1'
#
loop_
_entity.id
_entity.type
_entity.pdbx_description
1 polymer ?
#
loop_
_entity_poly.entity_id
_entity_poly.type
_entity_poly.pdbx_seq_one_letter_code
_entity_poly.pdbx_strand_id
1 'polypeptide(L)'
;MVLLGLSGRYFSLAAISALLIIGILYASLFHIFNGLLYQPKSQSQLPPCRPVSPATGFDNNGGACPGDAPWKFETERDGNNYGLSRAQCQKAFPKLYVEIEKAVVARRGRNITFDELNSKPLKHSMVRAMVYQGALYVINFEDMRYTFSRAKASLNALNRAISAIPNPNEIPNIEFIFSTEDFHDDPHPVWVYSKREDDGWAWLMPDFGYWSWPEIKAGQYRSVRQRIAAIDEGA
;
A
#
# COMPACT_ATOMS: atom_id res chain seq x y z
N MET A 1 49.92 -9.83 -56.66
CA MET A 1 50.69 -9.12 -55.61
C MET A 1 49.66 -8.43 -54.70
N VAL A 2 49.59 -8.94 -53.47
CA VAL A 2 48.79 -8.59 -52.27
C VAL A 2 48.73 -7.05 -52.08
N LEU A 3 47.64 -6.36 -51.69
CA LEU A 3 46.97 -6.39 -50.37
C LEU A 3 45.54 -5.79 -50.38
N LEU A 4 44.60 -6.57 -49.82
CA LEU A 4 43.34 -6.13 -49.21
C LEU A 4 43.64 -5.32 -47.94
N GLY A 5 43.24 -4.04 -47.90
CA GLY A 5 43.57 -3.10 -46.82
C GLY A 5 42.40 -2.43 -46.13
N LEU A 6 41.20 -3.04 -46.08
CA LEU A 6 40.01 -2.38 -45.51
C LEU A 6 39.14 -3.25 -44.59
N SER A 7 39.51 -4.49 -44.26
CA SER A 7 38.59 -5.43 -43.58
C SER A 7 38.56 -5.36 -42.04
N GLY A 8 39.63 -4.93 -41.36
CA GLY A 8 39.74 -5.08 -39.90
C GLY A 8 38.89 -4.13 -39.06
N ARG A 9 38.75 -2.87 -39.47
CA ARG A 9 38.04 -1.84 -38.69
C ARG A 9 36.52 -2.02 -38.73
N TYR A 10 35.97 -2.39 -39.90
CA TYR A 10 34.55 -2.68 -40.05
C TYR A 10 34.13 -3.95 -39.29
N PHE A 11 34.99 -4.98 -39.30
CA PHE A 11 34.74 -6.19 -38.51
C PHE A 11 34.72 -5.91 -37.01
N SER A 12 35.65 -5.07 -36.55
CA SER A 12 35.74 -4.67 -35.12
C SER A 12 34.51 -3.87 -34.69
N LEU A 13 34.07 -2.90 -35.50
CA LEU A 13 32.86 -2.11 -35.23
C LEU A 13 31.59 -2.97 -35.24
N ALA A 14 31.47 -3.90 -36.20
CA ALA A 14 30.34 -4.82 -36.27
C ALA A 14 30.29 -5.76 -35.04
N ALA A 15 31.44 -6.27 -34.59
CA ALA A 15 31.53 -7.12 -33.41
C ALA A 15 31.14 -6.38 -32.12
N ILE A 16 31.60 -5.13 -31.95
CA ILE A 16 31.25 -4.30 -30.79
C ILE A 16 29.73 -3.99 -30.78
N SER A 17 29.16 -3.67 -31.94
CA SER A 17 27.73 -3.40 -32.06
C SER A 17 26.88 -4.64 -31.75
N ALA A 18 27.30 -5.82 -32.23
CA ALA A 18 26.64 -7.08 -31.91
C ALA A 18 26.68 -7.40 -30.40
N LEU A 19 27.82 -7.18 -29.74
CA LEU A 19 27.95 -7.39 -28.29
C LEU A 19 27.08 -6.43 -27.47
N LEU A 20 26.96 -5.17 -27.90
CA LEU A 20 26.05 -4.19 -27.28
C LEU A 20 24.59 -4.61 -27.41
N ILE A 21 24.16 -5.04 -28.60
CA ILE A 21 22.79 -5.51 -28.84
C ILE A 21 22.49 -6.75 -28.00
N ILE A 22 23.41 -7.71 -27.94
CA ILE A 22 23.27 -8.91 -27.10
C ILE A 22 23.20 -8.53 -25.62
N GLY A 23 24.02 -7.58 -25.16
CA GLY A 23 23.99 -7.08 -23.79
C GLY A 23 22.66 -6.43 -23.42
N ILE A 24 22.10 -5.62 -24.31
CA ILE A 24 20.79 -4.96 -24.12
C ILE A 24 19.67 -6.00 -24.11
N LEU A 25 19.69 -6.97 -25.02
CA LEU A 25 18.70 -8.06 -25.08
C LEU A 25 18.78 -8.95 -23.83
N TYR A 26 19.99 -9.23 -23.33
CA TYR A 26 20.16 -10.00 -22.11
C TYR A 26 19.67 -9.24 -20.87
N ALA A 27 19.98 -7.95 -20.75
CA ALA A 27 19.50 -7.11 -19.65
C ALA A 27 17.97 -6.99 -19.64
N SER A 28 17.34 -6.83 -20.81
CA SER A 28 15.88 -6.74 -20.93
C SER A 28 15.19 -8.08 -20.62
N LEU A 29 15.71 -9.21 -21.11
CA LEU A 29 15.23 -10.54 -20.71
C LEU A 29 15.42 -10.81 -19.22
N PHE A 30 16.54 -10.40 -18.62
CA PHE A 30 16.80 -10.57 -17.19
C PHE A 30 15.84 -9.76 -16.31
N HIS A 31 15.47 -8.55 -16.74
CA HIS A 31 14.44 -7.75 -16.06
C HIS A 31 13.04 -8.38 -16.14
N ILE A 32 12.67 -8.96 -17.29
CA ILE A 32 11.38 -9.64 -17.46
C ILE A 32 11.30 -10.91 -16.62
N PHE A 33 12.36 -11.72 -16.60
CA PHE A 33 12.40 -12.96 -15.82
C PHE A 33 12.39 -12.70 -14.30
N ASN A 34 13.04 -11.65 -13.82
CA ASN A 34 12.98 -11.28 -12.39
C ASN A 34 11.60 -10.77 -11.96
N GLY A 35 10.83 -10.16 -12.87
CA GLY A 35 9.44 -9.76 -12.59
C GLY A 35 8.49 -10.97 -12.44
N LEU A 36 8.67 -12.00 -13.27
CA LEU A 36 7.86 -13.23 -13.24
C LEU A 36 8.19 -14.18 -12.07
N LEU A 37 9.36 -14.03 -11.44
CA LEU A 37 9.80 -14.85 -10.31
C LEU A 37 9.53 -14.22 -8.93
N TYR A 38 8.68 -13.18 -8.85
CA TYR A 38 8.20 -12.70 -7.56
C TYR A 38 7.27 -13.72 -6.90
N GLN A 39 7.86 -14.70 -6.22
CA GLN A 39 7.17 -15.38 -5.14
C GLN A 39 7.05 -14.38 -3.99
N PRO A 40 5.83 -14.00 -3.56
CA PRO A 40 5.68 -13.26 -2.33
C PRO A 40 6.36 -14.09 -1.24
N LYS A 41 7.41 -13.54 -0.63
CA LYS A 41 7.97 -14.15 0.58
C LYS A 41 6.83 -14.19 1.58
N SER A 42 6.30 -15.39 1.83
CA SER A 42 5.57 -15.68 3.05
C SER A 42 6.43 -15.15 4.20
N GLN A 43 5.88 -14.19 4.93
CA GLN A 43 6.42 -13.69 6.20
C GLN A 43 7.87 -13.17 6.12
N SER A 44 8.01 -11.85 5.93
CA SER A 44 8.97 -11.17 6.78
C SER A 44 8.55 -11.43 8.22
N GLN A 45 9.40 -12.10 9.00
CA GLN A 45 9.25 -12.25 10.44
C GLN A 45 9.21 -10.85 11.06
N LEU A 46 8.01 -10.28 11.12
CA LEU A 46 7.71 -9.15 11.98
C LEU A 46 7.72 -9.67 13.42
N PRO A 47 8.14 -8.85 14.40
CA PRO A 47 8.35 -9.31 15.76
C PRO A 47 7.08 -10.01 16.29
N PRO A 48 7.20 -11.15 16.98
CA PRO A 48 6.06 -11.74 17.65
C PRO A 48 5.46 -10.69 18.60
N CYS A 49 4.12 -10.61 18.65
CA CYS A 49 3.42 -9.83 19.66
C CYS A 49 4.03 -10.14 21.02
N ARG A 50 4.47 -9.12 21.77
CA ARG A 50 4.87 -9.32 23.16
C ARG A 50 3.62 -9.74 23.93
N PRO A 51 3.61 -10.88 24.65
CA PRO A 51 2.54 -11.18 25.57
C PRO A 51 2.51 -10.08 26.63
N VAL A 52 1.32 -9.54 26.88
CA VAL A 52 1.06 -8.67 28.03
C VAL A 52 1.48 -9.45 29.26
N SER A 53 2.50 -8.97 29.97
CA SER A 53 2.92 -9.58 31.24
C SER A 53 1.74 -9.48 32.21
N PRO A 54 1.28 -10.59 32.81
CA PRO A 54 0.26 -10.49 33.85
C PRO A 54 0.85 -9.77 35.04
N ALA A 55 0.14 -8.75 35.53
CA ALA A 55 0.39 -8.21 36.85
C ALA A 55 0.32 -9.35 37.87
N THR A 56 1.27 -9.32 38.80
CA THR A 56 1.51 -10.30 39.86
C THR A 56 0.24 -10.68 40.62
N GLY A 57 -0.11 -11.96 40.56
CA GLY A 57 -1.11 -12.60 41.42
C GLY A 57 -0.96 -14.12 41.29
N PHE A 58 -0.39 -14.74 42.32
CA PHE A 58 -0.29 -16.20 42.45
C PHE A 58 -1.71 -16.80 42.54
N ASP A 59 -2.01 -17.75 41.66
CA ASP A 59 -2.86 -18.90 41.99
C ASP A 59 -2.49 -20.10 41.10
N ASN A 60 -1.97 -21.13 41.74
CA ASN A 60 -1.55 -22.39 41.12
C ASN A 60 -2.76 -23.30 40.88
N ASN A 61 -3.47 -23.06 39.78
CA ASN A 61 -4.30 -24.07 39.16
C ASN A 61 -4.09 -23.99 37.65
N GLY A 62 -3.67 -25.11 37.04
CA GLY A 62 -3.41 -25.24 35.60
C GLY A 62 -4.68 -25.15 34.77
N GLY A 63 -5.30 -23.98 34.77
CA GLY A 63 -6.42 -23.62 33.91
C GLY A 63 -5.89 -23.34 32.52
N ALA A 64 -6.14 -24.27 31.59
CA ALA A 64 -6.13 -23.98 30.17
C ALA A 64 -6.88 -22.66 29.91
N CYS A 65 -6.30 -21.75 29.12
CA CYS A 65 -6.99 -20.55 28.68
C CYS A 65 -8.35 -20.96 28.08
N PRO A 66 -9.49 -20.42 28.55
CA PRO A 66 -10.75 -20.64 27.89
C PRO A 66 -10.69 -19.94 26.53
N GLY A 67 -10.46 -20.70 25.45
CA GLY A 67 -10.61 -20.18 24.09
C GLY A 67 -9.53 -20.51 23.05
N ASP A 68 -8.79 -21.62 23.16
CA ASP A 68 -7.88 -22.11 22.10
C ASP A 68 -8.61 -22.62 20.83
N ALA A 69 -9.81 -22.12 20.53
CA ALA A 69 -10.37 -22.25 19.19
C ALA A 69 -9.57 -21.32 18.25
N PRO A 70 -9.03 -21.82 17.12
CA PRO A 70 -8.28 -20.97 16.21
C PRO A 70 -9.21 -19.88 15.66
N TRP A 71 -8.99 -18.62 16.05
CA TRP A 71 -9.80 -17.48 15.58
C TRP A 71 -9.90 -17.45 14.05
N LYS A 72 -11.11 -17.32 13.52
CA LYS A 72 -11.40 -17.19 12.09
C LYS A 72 -12.25 -15.95 11.90
N PHE A 73 -11.98 -15.21 10.83
CA PHE A 73 -12.80 -14.07 10.45
C PHE A 73 -14.19 -14.52 10.04
N GLU A 74 -15.21 -13.98 10.70
CA GLU A 74 -16.62 -14.18 10.40
C GLU A 74 -17.22 -12.86 9.97
N THR A 75 -17.71 -12.77 8.73
CA THR A 75 -18.16 -11.49 8.15
C THR A 75 -19.25 -10.80 8.97
N GLU A 76 -20.19 -11.56 9.54
CA GLU A 76 -21.29 -11.01 10.35
C GLU A 76 -20.80 -10.43 11.69
N ARG A 77 -19.88 -11.14 12.36
CA ARG A 77 -19.31 -10.75 13.65
C ARG A 77 -18.24 -9.66 13.51
N ASP A 78 -17.29 -9.87 12.62
CA ASP A 78 -16.04 -9.11 12.54
C ASP A 78 -16.04 -8.06 11.42
N GLY A 79 -16.98 -8.12 10.47
CA GLY A 79 -16.96 -7.29 9.26
C GLY A 79 -17.17 -5.79 9.47
N ASN A 80 -17.44 -5.36 10.71
CA ASN A 80 -17.48 -3.95 11.11
C ASN A 80 -16.52 -3.64 12.27
N ASN A 81 -15.64 -4.59 12.64
CA ASN A 81 -14.63 -4.39 13.66
C ASN A 81 -13.39 -3.76 13.01
N TYR A 82 -13.26 -2.44 13.15
CA TYR A 82 -12.10 -1.69 12.64
C TYR A 82 -10.83 -1.85 13.51
N GLY A 83 -10.96 -2.41 14.71
CA GLY A 83 -9.88 -2.58 15.69
C GLY A 83 -9.29 -3.99 15.71
N LEU A 84 -9.39 -4.75 14.62
CA LEU A 84 -8.73 -6.05 14.51
C LEU A 84 -7.20 -5.88 14.69
N SER A 85 -6.61 -6.77 15.48
CA SER A 85 -5.15 -6.79 15.65
C SER A 85 -4.44 -7.10 14.32
N ARG A 86 -3.16 -6.73 14.23
CA ARG A 86 -2.33 -7.03 13.05
C ARG A 86 -2.37 -8.52 12.68
N ALA A 87 -2.29 -9.42 13.66
CA ALA A 87 -2.33 -10.86 13.44
C ALA A 87 -3.70 -11.32 12.90
N GLN A 88 -4.80 -10.75 13.41
CA GLN A 88 -6.14 -11.01 12.89
C GLN A 88 -6.30 -10.51 11.44
N CYS A 89 -5.86 -9.30 11.13
CA CYS A 89 -5.89 -8.75 9.77
C CYS A 89 -5.09 -9.61 8.79
N GLN A 90 -3.88 -10.05 9.17
CA GLN A 90 -3.04 -10.91 8.33
C GLN A 90 -3.69 -12.28 8.08
N LYS A 91 -4.35 -12.86 9.09
CA LYS A 91 -5.06 -14.13 8.95
C LYS A 91 -6.35 -14.01 8.13
N ALA A 92 -7.08 -12.91 8.30
CA ALA A 92 -8.33 -12.65 7.59
C ALA A 92 -8.11 -12.27 6.13
N PHE A 93 -7.08 -11.47 5.85
CA PHE A 93 -6.85 -10.85 4.54
C PHE A 93 -5.40 -11.06 4.05
N PRO A 94 -4.95 -12.31 3.87
CA PRO A 94 -3.54 -12.63 3.58
C PRO A 94 -3.03 -12.04 2.26
N LYS A 95 -3.92 -11.68 1.33
CA LYS A 95 -3.58 -11.08 0.02
C LYS A 95 -3.67 -9.56 0.00
N LEU A 96 -4.13 -8.91 1.07
CA LEU A 96 -4.43 -7.48 1.07
C LEU A 96 -3.19 -6.59 0.91
N TYR A 97 -2.05 -7.02 1.43
CA TYR A 97 -0.84 -6.19 1.53
C TYR A 97 0.14 -6.37 0.36
N VAL A 98 -0.14 -7.25 -0.60
CA VAL A 98 0.80 -7.64 -1.66
C VAL A 98 1.31 -6.43 -2.45
N GLU A 99 0.41 -5.54 -2.88
CA GLU A 99 0.79 -4.37 -3.68
C GLU A 99 1.55 -3.30 -2.87
N ILE A 100 1.27 -3.20 -1.57
CA ILE A 100 2.02 -2.32 -0.65
C ILE A 100 3.45 -2.87 -0.49
N GLU A 101 3.59 -4.18 -0.28
CA GLU A 101 4.90 -4.83 -0.14
C GLU A 101 5.74 -4.73 -1.42
N LYS A 102 5.12 -4.79 -2.61
CA LYS A 102 5.82 -4.53 -3.88
C LYS A 102 6.42 -3.11 -3.92
N ALA A 103 5.66 -2.09 -3.50
CA ALA A 103 6.16 -0.71 -3.44
C ALA A 103 7.31 -0.56 -2.42
N VAL A 104 7.21 -1.22 -1.26
CA VAL A 104 8.29 -1.26 -0.26
C VAL A 104 9.55 -1.91 -0.83
N VAL A 105 9.41 -3.04 -1.53
CA VAL A 105 10.53 -3.76 -2.16
C VAL A 105 11.18 -2.92 -3.26
N ALA A 106 10.40 -2.24 -4.11
CA ALA A 106 10.89 -1.35 -5.18
C ALA A 106 11.76 -0.21 -4.64
N ARG A 107 11.59 0.13 -3.36
CA ARG A 107 12.34 1.17 -2.65
C ARG A 107 13.33 0.65 -1.63
N ARG A 108 13.61 -0.65 -1.57
CA ARG A 108 14.54 -1.22 -0.58
C ARG A 108 15.87 -0.45 -0.59
N GLY A 109 16.25 0.09 0.58
CA GLY A 109 17.46 0.90 0.74
C GLY A 109 17.32 2.38 0.37
N ARG A 110 16.14 2.84 -0.05
CA ARG A 110 15.84 4.23 -0.44
C ARG A 110 14.57 4.74 0.27
N ASN A 111 14.76 5.21 1.51
CA ASN A 111 13.68 5.82 2.29
C ASN A 111 13.16 7.09 1.58
N ILE A 112 11.89 7.41 1.80
CA ILE A 112 11.32 8.70 1.37
C ILE A 112 11.86 9.78 2.30
N THR A 113 12.40 10.86 1.74
CA THR A 113 12.90 12.02 2.49
C THR A 113 11.98 13.23 2.30
N PHE A 114 12.13 14.24 3.15
CA PHE A 114 11.45 15.52 2.94
C PHE A 114 11.89 16.19 1.64
N ASP A 115 13.16 16.09 1.26
CA ASP A 115 13.64 16.61 -0.03
C ASP A 115 12.92 15.94 -1.21
N GLU A 116 12.66 14.63 -1.12
CA GLU A 116 11.90 13.92 -2.15
C GLU A 116 10.43 14.35 -2.17
N LEU A 117 9.77 14.45 -1.00
CA LEU A 117 8.39 14.96 -0.90
C LEU A 117 8.26 16.41 -1.39
N ASN A 118 9.29 17.23 -1.17
CA ASN A 118 9.33 18.65 -1.57
C ASN A 118 9.89 18.86 -2.99
N SER A 119 10.35 17.80 -3.67
CA SER A 119 10.99 17.91 -4.98
C SER A 119 10.05 18.40 -6.09
N LYS A 120 8.74 18.32 -5.85
CA LYS A 120 7.68 18.76 -6.77
C LYS A 120 6.62 19.55 -6.00
N PRO A 121 6.02 20.58 -6.62
CA PRO A 121 4.87 21.25 -6.02
C PRO A 121 3.68 20.28 -5.98
N LEU A 122 2.81 20.47 -4.98
CA LEU A 122 1.53 19.77 -4.92
C LEU A 122 0.65 20.23 -6.09
N LYS A 123 -0.07 19.29 -6.68
CA LYS A 123 -1.01 19.54 -7.79
C LYS A 123 -2.44 19.61 -7.28
N HIS A 124 -3.35 20.07 -8.13
CA HIS A 124 -4.79 19.94 -7.89
C HIS A 124 -5.16 18.52 -7.41
N SER A 125 -6.20 18.43 -6.58
CA SER A 125 -6.67 17.15 -6.04
C SER A 125 -5.61 16.40 -5.20
N MET A 126 -4.67 17.11 -4.59
CA MET A 126 -3.71 16.52 -3.64
C MET A 126 -3.86 17.08 -2.23
N VAL A 127 -3.66 16.21 -1.26
CA VAL A 127 -3.56 16.56 0.16
C VAL A 127 -2.19 16.16 0.67
N ARG A 128 -1.55 17.06 1.41
CA ARG A 128 -0.39 16.74 2.23
C ARG A 128 -0.85 16.63 3.67
N ALA A 129 -0.57 15.50 4.29
CA ALA A 129 -1.02 15.18 5.64
C ALA A 129 0.10 14.52 6.44
N MET A 130 -0.08 14.47 7.75
CA MET A 130 0.85 13.86 8.67
C MET A 130 0.08 13.07 9.72
N VAL A 131 0.61 11.91 10.09
CA VAL A 131 0.28 11.29 11.37
C VAL A 131 1.39 11.66 12.34
N TYR A 132 1.02 12.30 13.45
CA TYR A 132 1.95 12.69 14.49
C TYR A 132 1.36 12.38 15.85
N GLN A 133 2.07 11.58 16.66
CA GLN A 133 1.63 11.15 17.99
C GLN A 133 0.20 10.58 17.99
N GLY A 134 -0.09 9.72 17.01
CA GLY A 134 -1.41 9.06 16.89
C GLY A 134 -2.56 9.98 16.48
N ALA A 135 -2.29 11.19 15.96
CA ALA A 135 -3.31 12.10 15.44
C ALA A 135 -3.05 12.46 13.97
N LEU A 136 -4.13 12.66 13.22
CA LEU A 136 -4.10 13.08 11.81
C LEU A 136 -4.09 14.61 11.69
N TYR A 137 -3.11 15.15 10.99
CA TYR A 137 -2.98 16.56 10.66
C TYR A 137 -3.04 16.75 9.15
N VAL A 138 -3.77 17.77 8.70
CA VAL A 138 -3.77 18.22 7.31
C VAL A 138 -2.83 19.41 7.23
N ILE A 139 -1.73 19.24 6.49
CA ILE A 139 -0.70 20.28 6.33
C ILE A 139 -1.05 21.19 5.17
N ASN A 140 -1.46 20.59 4.05
CA ASN A 140 -1.85 21.33 2.86
C ASN A 140 -3.00 20.63 2.14
N PHE A 141 -3.85 21.42 1.51
CA PHE A 141 -5.04 20.94 0.83
C PHE A 141 -5.19 21.78 -0.45
N GLU A 142 -4.78 21.21 -1.58
CA GLU A 142 -4.77 21.93 -2.87
C GLU A 142 -6.20 22.15 -3.40
N ASP A 143 -6.33 22.92 -4.48
CA ASP A 143 -7.63 23.12 -5.12
C ASP A 143 -8.24 21.78 -5.62
N MET A 144 -9.51 21.56 -5.29
CA MET A 144 -10.22 20.28 -5.49
C MET A 144 -11.63 20.49 -6.03
N ARG A 145 -11.77 21.22 -7.14
CA ARG A 145 -13.08 21.53 -7.73
C ARG A 145 -14.02 20.31 -7.87
N TYR A 146 -13.49 19.15 -8.22
CA TYR A 146 -14.27 17.92 -8.49
C TYR A 146 -14.05 16.79 -7.47
N THR A 147 -12.97 16.84 -6.69
CA THR A 147 -12.51 15.72 -5.86
C THR A 147 -12.58 16.02 -4.36
N PHE A 148 -13.11 17.19 -3.98
CA PHE A 148 -13.21 17.63 -2.58
C PHE A 148 -13.95 16.64 -1.67
N SER A 149 -15.05 16.05 -2.16
CA SER A 149 -15.81 15.02 -1.44
C SER A 149 -14.96 13.78 -1.15
N ARG A 150 -14.16 13.36 -2.14
CA ARG A 150 -13.25 12.22 -2.09
C ARG A 150 -12.15 12.43 -1.05
N ALA A 151 -11.54 13.61 -1.05
CA ALA A 151 -10.53 14.01 -0.06
C ALA A 151 -11.08 13.95 1.37
N LYS A 152 -12.28 14.52 1.60
CA LYS A 152 -12.95 14.46 2.91
C LYS A 152 -13.23 13.03 3.34
N ALA A 153 -13.74 12.19 2.43
CA ALA A 153 -14.03 10.80 2.71
C ALA A 153 -12.76 10.01 3.09
N SER A 154 -11.66 10.21 2.36
CA SER A 154 -10.37 9.59 2.63
C SER A 154 -9.75 10.04 3.96
N LEU A 155 -9.81 11.34 4.28
CA LEU A 155 -9.37 11.85 5.59
C LEU A 155 -10.19 11.28 6.74
N ASN A 156 -11.51 11.15 6.58
CA ASN A 156 -12.36 10.50 7.59
C ASN A 156 -12.02 9.01 7.76
N ALA A 157 -11.76 8.30 6.66
CA ALA A 157 -11.35 6.90 6.71
C ALA A 157 -10.00 6.73 7.43
N LEU A 158 -9.02 7.59 7.15
CA LEU A 158 -7.74 7.63 7.84
C LEU A 158 -7.92 7.92 9.34
N ASN A 159 -8.71 8.93 9.68
CA ASN A 159 -8.99 9.27 11.09
C ASN A 159 -9.64 8.10 11.84
N ARG A 160 -10.59 7.38 11.22
CA ARG A 160 -11.19 6.17 11.80
C ARG A 160 -10.15 5.06 11.97
N ALA A 161 -9.29 4.84 10.99
CA ALA A 161 -8.26 3.80 11.06
C ALA A 161 -7.27 4.08 12.21
N ILE A 162 -6.83 5.33 12.36
CA ILE A 162 -5.95 5.77 13.45
C ILE A 162 -6.64 5.60 14.81
N SER A 163 -7.89 6.07 14.93
CA SER A 163 -8.65 6.01 16.18
C SER A 163 -9.06 4.59 16.61
N ALA A 164 -9.06 3.64 15.67
CA ALA A 164 -9.40 2.24 15.95
C ALA A 164 -8.23 1.44 16.54
N ILE A 165 -7.00 1.99 16.51
CA ILE A 165 -5.83 1.35 17.09
C ILE A 165 -5.85 1.56 18.61
N PRO A 166 -5.75 0.49 19.44
CA PRO A 166 -5.83 0.61 20.90
C PRO A 166 -4.81 1.56 21.51
N ASN A 167 -3.62 1.64 20.93
CA ASN A 167 -2.56 2.55 21.31
C ASN A 167 -2.09 3.37 20.09
N PRO A 168 -2.71 4.52 19.80
CA PRO A 168 -2.40 5.32 18.62
C PRO A 168 -0.92 5.77 18.53
N ASN A 169 -0.20 5.82 19.66
CA ASN A 169 1.22 6.15 19.70
C ASN A 169 2.13 5.06 19.10
N GLU A 170 1.61 3.87 18.83
CA GLU A 170 2.32 2.81 18.09
C GLU A 170 2.40 3.09 16.59
N ILE A 171 1.59 4.03 16.09
CA ILE A 171 1.67 4.46 14.70
C ILE A 171 2.89 5.37 14.55
N PRO A 172 3.84 5.05 13.65
CA PRO A 172 4.99 5.91 13.42
C PRO A 172 4.57 7.29 12.96
N ASN A 173 5.34 8.30 13.38
CA ASN A 173 5.20 9.65 12.83
C ASN A 173 5.60 9.60 11.35
N ILE A 174 4.67 9.97 10.47
CA ILE A 174 4.88 9.98 9.03
C ILE A 174 4.24 11.22 8.41
N GLU A 175 4.88 11.75 7.39
CA GLU A 175 4.32 12.77 6.52
C GLU A 175 4.20 12.20 5.11
N PHE A 176 3.07 12.46 4.47
CA PHE A 176 2.73 11.85 3.20
C PHE A 176 1.84 12.77 2.36
N ILE A 177 1.80 12.46 1.07
CA ILE A 177 0.93 13.11 0.09
C ILE A 177 -0.01 12.04 -0.45
N PHE A 178 -1.28 12.35 -0.62
CA PHE A 178 -2.21 11.50 -1.34
C PHE A 178 -2.95 12.29 -2.42
N SER A 179 -3.25 11.63 -3.52
CA SER A 179 -4.06 12.17 -4.61
C SER A 179 -5.48 11.61 -4.55
N THR A 180 -6.45 12.44 -4.93
CA THR A 180 -7.87 12.09 -4.98
C THR A 180 -8.39 11.93 -6.42
N GLU A 181 -7.48 11.94 -7.39
CA GLU A 181 -7.78 11.66 -8.80
C GLU A 181 -7.97 10.16 -9.06
N ASP A 182 -8.63 9.85 -10.17
CA ASP A 182 -8.82 8.46 -10.61
C ASP A 182 -7.51 7.82 -11.11
N PHE A 183 -6.59 8.65 -11.62
CA PHE A 183 -5.31 8.26 -12.17
C PHE A 183 -4.19 9.22 -11.72
N HIS A 184 -2.95 8.71 -11.65
CA HIS A 184 -1.78 9.51 -11.35
C HIS A 184 -0.59 9.05 -12.20
N ASP A 185 0.00 9.98 -12.96
CA ASP A 185 0.98 9.65 -14.02
C ASP A 185 2.37 10.25 -13.75
N ASP A 186 2.56 10.87 -12.59
CA ASP A 186 3.77 11.62 -12.27
C ASP A 186 4.59 10.90 -11.20
N PRO A 187 5.75 10.29 -11.55
CA PRO A 187 6.56 9.55 -10.60
C PRO A 187 7.00 10.38 -9.39
N HIS A 188 6.38 10.14 -8.25
CA HIS A 188 6.61 10.85 -6.99
C HIS A 188 6.03 10.05 -5.82
N PRO A 189 6.61 10.06 -4.60
CA PRO A 189 5.98 9.36 -3.47
C PRO A 189 4.60 9.89 -3.15
N VAL A 190 3.57 9.13 -3.52
CA VAL A 190 2.17 9.53 -3.34
C VAL A 190 1.32 8.30 -3.04
N TRP A 191 0.28 8.50 -2.23
CA TRP A 191 -0.76 7.51 -2.02
C TRP A 191 -1.91 7.75 -3.00
N VAL A 192 -2.40 6.68 -3.60
CA VAL A 192 -3.37 6.71 -4.71
C VAL A 192 -4.41 5.61 -4.54
N TYR A 193 -5.58 5.77 -5.15
CA TYR A 193 -6.62 4.75 -5.15
C TYR A 193 -6.36 3.62 -6.14
N SER A 194 -5.65 3.94 -7.23
CA SER A 194 -5.30 3.02 -8.30
C SER A 194 -3.87 3.28 -8.78
N LYS A 195 -3.20 2.25 -9.29
CA LYS A 195 -1.84 2.34 -9.85
C LYS A 195 -1.63 1.27 -10.91
N ARG A 196 -0.64 1.47 -11.79
CA ARG A 196 -0.14 0.41 -12.68
C ARG A 196 0.87 -0.47 -11.95
N GLU A 197 1.15 -1.64 -12.51
CA GLU A 197 2.10 -2.59 -11.93
C GLU A 197 3.53 -2.03 -11.86
N ASP A 198 3.91 -1.21 -12.84
CA ASP A 198 5.23 -0.57 -12.96
C ASP A 198 5.38 0.72 -12.13
N ASP A 199 4.31 1.23 -11.55
CA ASP A 199 4.31 2.44 -10.70
C ASP A 199 4.86 2.16 -9.30
N GLY A 200 6.08 1.63 -9.19
CA GLY A 200 6.75 1.29 -7.92
C GLY A 200 6.98 2.48 -6.97
N TRP A 201 6.69 3.70 -7.43
CA TRP A 201 6.76 4.95 -6.69
C TRP A 201 5.45 5.31 -5.99
N ALA A 202 4.33 4.63 -6.28
CA ALA A 202 3.01 4.88 -5.70
C ALA A 202 2.60 3.81 -4.67
N TRP A 203 1.86 4.22 -3.64
CA TRP A 203 1.26 3.32 -2.65
C TRP A 203 -0.26 3.31 -2.77
N LEU A 204 -0.85 2.12 -2.79
CA LEU A 204 -2.30 2.00 -2.76
C LEU A 204 -2.83 2.32 -1.36
N MET A 205 -3.91 3.11 -1.33
CA MET A 205 -4.74 3.33 -0.16
C MET A 205 -6.20 2.98 -0.45
N PRO A 206 -7.02 2.68 0.58
CA PRO A 206 -8.44 2.44 0.38
C PRO A 206 -9.14 3.62 -0.30
N ASP A 207 -10.02 3.31 -1.24
CA ASP A 207 -10.79 4.30 -1.99
C ASP A 207 -11.80 5.07 -1.11
N PHE A 208 -12.05 6.32 -1.47
CA PHE A 208 -12.99 7.21 -0.79
C PHE A 208 -14.42 6.63 -0.71
N GLY A 209 -14.81 5.81 -1.69
CA GLY A 209 -16.11 5.15 -1.75
C GLY A 209 -16.39 4.22 -0.58
N TYR A 210 -15.36 3.75 0.15
CA TYR A 210 -15.58 3.00 1.39
C TYR A 210 -16.22 3.83 2.50
N TRP A 211 -16.04 5.15 2.47
CA TRP A 211 -16.63 6.09 3.41
C TRP A 211 -17.85 6.82 2.83
N SER A 212 -17.75 7.42 1.66
CA SER A 212 -18.88 8.10 1.02
C SER A 212 -18.56 8.44 -0.42
N TRP A 213 -19.57 8.36 -1.28
CA TRP A 213 -19.51 8.86 -2.66
C TRP A 213 -20.82 9.61 -3.00
N PRO A 214 -20.93 10.88 -2.57
CA PRO A 214 -22.17 11.64 -2.70
C PRO A 214 -22.58 11.93 -4.15
N GLU A 215 -21.63 12.02 -5.08
CA GLU A 215 -21.87 12.27 -6.51
C GLU A 215 -22.80 11.22 -7.13
N ILE A 216 -22.71 9.96 -6.69
CA ILE A 216 -23.59 8.87 -7.12
C ILE A 216 -24.60 8.46 -6.04
N LYS A 217 -24.73 9.25 -4.97
CA LYS A 217 -25.59 8.97 -3.81
C LYS A 217 -25.29 7.63 -3.11
N ALA A 218 -24.04 7.18 -3.16
CA ALA A 218 -23.60 6.01 -2.40
C ALA A 218 -23.10 6.44 -1.02
N GLY A 219 -23.67 5.82 0.02
CA GLY A 219 -23.27 6.03 1.40
C GLY A 219 -22.02 5.21 1.77
N GLN A 220 -21.77 5.07 3.08
CA GLN A 220 -20.71 4.21 3.59
C GLN A 220 -20.86 2.77 3.09
N TYR A 221 -19.74 2.09 2.84
CA TYR A 221 -19.72 0.72 2.35
C TYR A 221 -20.55 -0.26 3.19
N ARG A 222 -20.62 -0.05 4.51
CA ARG A 222 -21.50 -0.81 5.40
C ARG A 222 -22.97 -0.69 5.00
N SER A 223 -23.45 0.53 4.75
CA SER A 223 -24.85 0.76 4.33
C SER A 223 -25.11 0.11 2.98
N VAL A 224 -24.14 0.13 2.07
CA VAL A 224 -24.27 -0.51 0.76
C VAL A 224 -24.42 -2.02 0.93
N ARG A 225 -23.54 -2.68 1.71
CA ARG A 225 -23.65 -4.11 2.01
C ARG A 225 -24.97 -4.50 2.66
N GLN A 226 -25.49 -3.69 3.59
CA GLN A 226 -26.79 -3.94 4.23
C GLN A 226 -27.95 -3.89 3.23
N ARG A 227 -27.92 -2.95 2.27
CA ARG A 227 -28.95 -2.86 1.22
C ARG A 227 -28.87 -4.03 0.25
N ILE A 228 -27.66 -4.47 -0.10
CA ILE A 228 -27.46 -5.66 -0.92
C ILE A 228 -28.02 -6.90 -0.21
N ALA A 229 -27.67 -7.11 1.06
CA ALA A 229 -28.18 -8.24 1.84
C ALA A 229 -29.72 -8.26 1.93
N ALA A 230 -30.35 -7.10 2.14
CA ALA A 230 -31.81 -7.02 2.15
C ALA A 230 -32.45 -7.45 0.81
N ILE A 231 -31.85 -7.07 -0.32
CA ILE A 231 -32.31 -7.49 -1.65
C ILE A 231 -32.11 -9.00 -1.84
N ASP A 232 -30.96 -9.54 -1.44
CA ASP A 232 -30.65 -10.97 -1.52
C ASP A 232 -31.61 -11.81 -0.66
N GLU A 233 -32.10 -11.25 0.45
CA GLU A 233 -33.10 -11.84 1.35
C GLU A 233 -34.56 -11.65 0.87
N GLY A 234 -34.78 -10.97 -0.27
CA GLY A 234 -36.09 -10.82 -0.91
C GLY A 234 -36.93 -9.62 -0.46
N ALA A 235 -36.29 -8.58 0.08
CA ALA A 235 -36.94 -7.30 0.40
C ALA A 235 -37.18 -6.40 -0.82
#